data_AF-A0AA47JE71-F1
#
_entry.id   AF-A0AA47JE71-F1
#
_cell.length_a   1.000
_cell.length_b   1.000
_cell.length_c   1.000
_cell.angle_alpha   90.00
_cell.angle_beta   90.00
_cell.angle_gamma   90.00
#
_symmetry.space_group_name_H-M   'P 1'
#
loop_
_entity.id
_entity.type
_entity.pdbx_description
1 polymer ?
#
loop_
_entity_poly.entity_id
_entity_poly.type
_entity_poly.pdbx_seq_one_letter_code
_entity_poly.pdbx_strand_id
1 'polypeptide(L)'
;MDFLQPNRRQFESDPFSYSAQGYLKWNMLQAMATGCDFDPYAEPKMEDLKSPVLWLAQAEALTQAALAIFKSEPKFETMPLNFKGVCDSQFCAVGLMLVGYSLEVALKAMMVIEHGVDGYLKIEKTTRHHRLHELANFVPALSKKDKAVLRALTHFVYWAGRYPDPGSGREGDASNIFEIAEKYEITAHDLFSVAARVMKHTEKVVEKNS
;
A
#
# COMPACT_ATOMS: atom_id res chain seq x y z
N MET A 1 -18.94 -20.05 -10.34
CA MET A 1 -18.64 -19.18 -9.18
C MET A 1 -17.24 -19.42 -8.61
N ASP A 2 -16.64 -20.60 -8.83
CA ASP A 2 -15.33 -20.98 -8.27
C ASP A 2 -14.14 -20.07 -8.66
N PHE A 3 -14.18 -19.41 -9.82
CA PHE A 3 -13.13 -18.46 -10.25
C PHE A 3 -13.00 -17.23 -9.34
N LEU A 4 -14.10 -16.81 -8.70
CA LEU A 4 -14.13 -15.62 -7.84
C LEU A 4 -13.63 -15.89 -6.42
N GLN A 5 -13.54 -17.17 -6.03
CA GLN A 5 -13.10 -17.55 -4.69
C GLN A 5 -11.57 -17.65 -4.60
N PRO A 6 -10.96 -17.45 -3.41
CA PRO A 6 -9.54 -17.72 -3.20
C PRO A 6 -9.22 -19.21 -3.44
N ASN A 7 -8.12 -19.49 -4.16
CA ASN A 7 -7.70 -20.86 -4.46
C ASN A 7 -6.17 -21.01 -4.43
N ARG A 8 -5.65 -21.57 -3.34
CA ARG A 8 -4.20 -21.78 -3.17
C ARG A 8 -3.61 -22.83 -4.10
N ARG A 9 -4.40 -23.82 -4.54
CA ARG A 9 -3.93 -24.81 -5.51
C ARG A 9 -3.69 -24.18 -6.89
N GLN A 10 -4.53 -23.22 -7.28
CA GLN A 10 -4.29 -22.47 -8.52
C GLN A 10 -3.05 -21.58 -8.42
N PHE A 11 -2.83 -20.94 -7.28
CA PHE A 11 -1.58 -20.21 -7.02
C PHE A 11 -0.36 -21.14 -7.09
N GLU A 12 -0.43 -22.34 -6.49
CA GLU A 12 0.66 -23.32 -6.55
C GLU A 12 0.95 -23.79 -7.98
N SER A 13 -0.08 -23.94 -8.81
CA SER A 13 0.09 -24.36 -10.21
C SER A 13 0.56 -23.25 -11.15
N ASP A 14 0.13 -22.00 -10.91
CA ASP A 14 0.50 -20.83 -11.72
C ASP A 14 0.43 -19.55 -10.86
N PRO A 15 1.53 -19.20 -10.16
CA PRO A 15 1.53 -18.08 -9.23
C PRO A 15 1.44 -16.72 -9.96
N PHE A 16 1.94 -16.61 -11.18
CA PHE A 16 1.95 -15.35 -11.93
C PHE A 16 0.57 -15.01 -12.44
N SER A 17 -0.08 -15.94 -13.14
CA SER A 17 -1.44 -15.71 -13.65
C SER A 17 -2.41 -15.53 -12.49
N TYR A 18 -2.34 -16.36 -11.44
CA TYR A 18 -3.22 -16.22 -10.28
C TYR A 18 -3.12 -14.84 -9.64
N SER A 19 -1.91 -14.31 -9.50
CA SER A 19 -1.66 -13.01 -8.86
C SER A 19 -2.04 -11.83 -9.76
N ALA A 20 -2.10 -12.02 -11.08
CA ALA A 20 -2.50 -10.99 -12.06
C ALA A 20 -4.02 -10.92 -12.31
N GLN A 21 -4.80 -11.88 -11.79
CA GLN A 21 -6.24 -12.01 -12.07
C GLN A 21 -7.15 -10.97 -11.38
N GLY A 22 -6.62 -10.05 -10.57
CA GLY A 22 -7.44 -9.10 -9.81
C GLY A 22 -8.45 -8.33 -10.68
N TYR A 23 -7.99 -7.78 -11.81
CA TYR A 23 -8.85 -7.04 -12.73
C TYR A 23 -9.88 -7.93 -13.43
N LEU A 24 -9.49 -9.15 -13.83
CA LEU A 24 -10.42 -10.12 -14.47
C LEU A 24 -11.55 -10.50 -13.52
N LYS A 25 -11.23 -10.77 -12.25
CA LYS A 25 -12.22 -11.11 -11.22
C LYS A 25 -13.18 -9.94 -10.97
N TRP A 26 -12.66 -8.72 -10.96
CA TRP A 26 -13.49 -7.53 -10.80
C TRP A 26 -14.40 -7.28 -12.00
N ASN A 27 -13.88 -7.33 -13.23
CA ASN A 27 -14.67 -7.10 -14.43
C ASN A 27 -15.76 -8.17 -14.62
N MET A 28 -15.47 -9.43 -14.25
CA MET A 28 -16.48 -10.49 -14.20
C MET A 28 -17.60 -10.17 -13.20
N LEU A 29 -17.27 -9.68 -11.99
CA LEU A 29 -18.27 -9.25 -11.00
C LEU A 29 -19.11 -8.09 -11.50
N GLN A 30 -18.50 -7.09 -12.14
CA GLN A 30 -19.21 -5.95 -12.72
C GLN A 30 -20.20 -6.41 -13.80
N ALA A 31 -19.74 -7.23 -14.75
CA ALA A 31 -20.58 -7.79 -15.81
C ALA A 31 -21.77 -8.60 -15.25
N MET A 32 -21.55 -9.40 -14.20
CA MET A 32 -22.61 -10.12 -13.51
C MET A 32 -23.64 -9.18 -12.86
N ALA A 33 -23.19 -8.05 -12.29
CA ALA A 33 -24.05 -7.09 -11.62
C ALA A 33 -24.85 -6.21 -12.60
N THR A 34 -24.27 -5.85 -13.75
CA THR A 34 -24.90 -4.95 -14.74
C THR A 34 -25.59 -5.68 -15.89
N GLY A 35 -25.37 -7.00 -16.03
CA GLY A 35 -25.86 -7.79 -17.16
C GLY A 35 -25.15 -7.49 -18.48
N CYS A 36 -23.94 -6.92 -18.42
CA CYS A 36 -23.12 -6.62 -19.60
C CYS A 36 -22.25 -7.82 -20.02
N ASP A 37 -21.80 -7.84 -21.28
CA ASP A 37 -20.85 -8.84 -21.77
C ASP A 37 -19.45 -8.62 -21.17
N PHE A 38 -18.76 -9.72 -20.89
CA PHE A 38 -17.37 -9.75 -20.41
C PHE A 38 -16.52 -10.64 -21.32
N ASP A 39 -15.49 -10.06 -21.94
CA ASP A 39 -14.46 -10.77 -22.70
C ASP A 39 -13.18 -10.92 -21.85
N PRO A 40 -12.84 -12.13 -21.38
CA PRO A 40 -11.64 -12.35 -20.58
C PRO A 40 -10.33 -12.25 -21.39
N TYR A 41 -10.40 -12.19 -22.72
CA TYR A 41 -9.23 -12.09 -23.60
C TYR A 41 -8.96 -10.67 -24.09
N ALA A 42 -9.86 -9.72 -23.80
CA ALA A 42 -9.65 -8.32 -24.13
C ALA A 42 -8.50 -7.73 -23.32
N GLU A 43 -7.67 -6.90 -23.95
CA GLU A 43 -6.65 -6.14 -23.26
C GLU A 43 -7.30 -5.12 -22.29
N PRO A 44 -6.78 -5.00 -21.05
CA PRO A 44 -7.32 -4.05 -20.08
C PRO A 44 -7.07 -2.60 -20.53
N LYS A 45 -8.10 -1.76 -20.45
CA LYS A 45 -7.96 -0.32 -20.70
C LYS A 45 -7.44 0.39 -19.44
N MET A 46 -6.93 1.60 -19.62
CA MET A 46 -6.39 2.39 -18.51
C MET A 46 -7.45 2.66 -17.43
N GLU A 47 -8.69 2.89 -17.85
CA GLU A 47 -9.83 3.14 -16.97
C GLU A 47 -10.16 1.90 -16.14
N ASP A 48 -10.05 0.70 -16.71
CA ASP A 48 -10.27 -0.57 -16.01
C ASP A 48 -9.23 -0.76 -14.89
N LEU A 49 -7.97 -0.40 -15.16
CA LEU A 49 -6.86 -0.52 -14.21
C LEU A 49 -6.84 0.57 -13.14
N LYS A 50 -7.49 1.72 -13.38
CA LYS A 50 -7.67 2.80 -12.40
C LYS A 50 -9.00 2.68 -11.64
N SER A 51 -9.49 1.47 -11.46
CA SER A 51 -10.67 1.17 -10.64
C SER A 51 -10.37 1.39 -9.14
N PRO A 52 -11.14 2.25 -8.43
CA PRO A 52 -10.99 2.41 -6.99
C PRO A 52 -11.19 1.10 -6.22
N VAL A 53 -12.08 0.22 -6.68
CA VAL A 53 -12.33 -1.08 -6.04
C VAL A 53 -11.09 -1.97 -6.13
N LEU A 54 -10.44 -2.01 -7.29
CA LEU A 54 -9.19 -2.77 -7.46
C LEU A 54 -8.08 -2.23 -6.57
N TRP A 55 -7.95 -0.90 -6.47
CA TRP A 55 -6.91 -0.28 -5.66
C TRP A 55 -7.17 -0.48 -4.17
N LEU A 56 -8.41 -0.36 -3.71
CA LEU A 56 -8.75 -0.66 -2.32
C LEU A 56 -8.57 -2.15 -1.98
N ALA A 57 -8.90 -3.06 -2.89
CA ALA A 57 -8.60 -4.48 -2.71
C ALA A 57 -7.09 -4.76 -2.60
N GLN A 58 -6.27 -4.06 -3.41
CA GLN A 58 -4.81 -4.15 -3.30
C GLN A 58 -4.29 -3.56 -1.98
N ALA A 59 -4.85 -2.44 -1.51
CA ALA A 59 -4.51 -1.85 -0.22
C ALA A 59 -4.81 -2.81 0.95
N GLU A 60 -5.94 -3.53 0.88
CA GLU A 60 -6.28 -4.57 1.85
C GLU A 60 -5.28 -5.74 1.79
N ALA A 61 -4.96 -6.24 0.58
CA ALA A 61 -3.99 -7.32 0.41
C ALA A 61 -2.60 -6.96 0.99
N LEU A 62 -2.14 -5.73 0.76
CA LEU A 62 -0.89 -5.21 1.32
C LEU A 62 -0.95 -5.11 2.85
N THR A 63 -2.08 -4.67 3.40
CA THR A 63 -2.30 -4.60 4.85
C THR A 63 -2.24 -5.99 5.48
N GLN A 64 -2.91 -6.99 4.90
CA GLN A 64 -2.87 -8.37 5.39
C GLN A 64 -1.47 -8.98 5.27
N ALA A 65 -0.73 -8.68 4.21
CA ALA A 65 0.66 -9.12 4.06
C ALA A 65 1.57 -8.50 5.12
N ALA A 66 1.43 -7.21 5.43
CA ALA A 66 2.16 -6.55 6.51
C ALA A 66 1.84 -7.18 7.88
N LEU A 67 0.56 -7.46 8.14
CA LEU A 67 0.14 -8.14 9.37
C LEU A 67 0.74 -9.55 9.49
N ALA A 68 0.84 -10.30 8.39
CA ALA A 68 1.48 -11.60 8.40
C ALA A 68 2.97 -11.51 8.79
N ILE A 69 3.68 -10.48 8.29
CA ILE A 69 5.07 -10.19 8.68
C ILE A 69 5.16 -9.90 10.17
N PHE A 70 4.40 -8.92 10.68
CA PHE A 70 4.52 -8.50 12.08
C PHE A 70 4.03 -9.54 13.10
N LYS A 71 3.21 -10.50 12.68
CA LYS A 71 2.78 -11.64 13.51
C LYS A 71 3.72 -12.83 13.43
N SER A 72 4.67 -12.81 12.51
CA SER A 72 5.62 -13.90 12.33
C SER A 72 6.91 -13.63 13.10
N GLU A 73 7.53 -14.71 13.58
CA GLU A 73 8.83 -14.67 14.25
C GLU A 73 9.83 -15.48 13.42
N PRO A 74 10.42 -14.90 12.36
CA PRO A 74 11.38 -15.60 11.52
C PRO A 74 12.63 -15.98 12.33
N LYS A 75 13.03 -17.25 12.26
CA LYS A 75 14.13 -17.77 13.08
C LYS A 75 15.54 -17.47 12.56
N PHE A 76 15.65 -17.11 11.27
CA PHE A 76 16.90 -16.90 10.55
C PHE A 76 17.96 -17.97 10.87
N GLU A 77 17.57 -19.25 10.84
CA GLU A 77 18.37 -20.36 11.38
C GLU A 77 19.73 -20.52 10.71
N THR A 78 19.84 -20.11 9.45
CA THR A 78 21.08 -20.16 8.65
C THR A 78 22.02 -18.98 8.89
N MET A 79 21.59 -17.95 9.63
CA MET A 79 22.38 -16.73 9.83
C MET A 79 23.20 -16.77 11.14
N PRO A 80 24.43 -16.20 11.14
CA PRO A 80 25.19 -16.01 12.38
C PRO A 80 24.42 -15.20 13.42
N LEU A 81 24.64 -15.46 14.71
CA LEU A 81 23.87 -14.85 15.81
C LEU A 81 23.83 -13.31 15.75
N ASN A 82 24.98 -12.69 15.46
CA ASN A 82 25.12 -11.24 15.31
C ASN A 82 24.42 -10.67 14.06
N PHE A 83 24.15 -11.49 13.05
CA PHE A 83 23.43 -11.08 11.85
C PHE A 83 21.91 -11.24 11.98
N LYS A 84 21.42 -12.09 12.91
CA LYS A 84 19.98 -12.29 13.11
C LYS A 84 19.24 -10.98 13.41
N GLY A 85 19.82 -10.12 14.24
CA GLY A 85 19.24 -8.80 14.54
C GLY A 85 19.19 -7.86 13.33
N VAL A 86 20.18 -7.95 12.42
CA VAL A 86 20.18 -7.20 11.16
C VAL A 86 19.07 -7.71 10.25
N CYS A 87 18.93 -9.03 10.11
CA CYS A 87 17.86 -9.66 9.34
C CYS A 87 16.48 -9.30 9.88
N ASP A 88 16.30 -9.34 11.21
CA ASP A 88 15.02 -9.00 11.85
C ASP A 88 14.63 -7.54 11.63
N SER A 89 15.59 -6.62 11.76
CA SER A 89 15.37 -5.19 11.49
C SER A 89 14.94 -4.94 10.03
N GLN A 90 15.58 -5.63 9.08
CA GLN A 90 15.21 -5.55 7.66
C GLN A 90 13.87 -6.23 7.37
N PHE A 91 13.55 -7.33 8.05
CA PHE A 91 12.27 -8.01 7.94
C PHE A 91 11.12 -7.11 8.40
N CYS A 92 11.30 -6.40 9.52
CA CYS A 92 10.37 -5.37 9.97
C CYS A 92 10.26 -4.20 8.98
N ALA A 93 11.37 -3.79 8.35
CA ALA A 93 11.36 -2.75 7.32
C ALA A 93 10.51 -3.12 6.08
N VAL A 94 10.51 -4.41 5.68
CA VAL A 94 9.60 -4.92 4.63
C VAL A 94 8.15 -4.77 5.08
N GLY A 95 7.82 -5.12 6.33
CA GLY A 95 6.49 -4.91 6.89
C GLY A 95 6.05 -3.43 6.84
N LEU A 96 6.94 -2.51 7.24
CA LEU A 96 6.68 -1.06 7.18
C LEU A 96 6.48 -0.57 5.74
N MET A 97 7.23 -1.10 4.78
CA MET A 97 7.03 -0.79 3.36
C MET A 97 5.65 -1.24 2.87
N LEU A 98 5.19 -2.43 3.27
CA LEU A 98 3.86 -2.90 2.89
C LEU A 98 2.75 -2.03 3.51
N VAL A 99 2.89 -1.58 4.76
CA VAL A 99 1.99 -0.56 5.35
C VAL A 99 2.04 0.74 4.55
N GLY A 100 3.23 1.21 4.17
CA GLY A 100 3.37 2.42 3.37
C GLY A 100 2.70 2.29 1.99
N TYR A 101 2.88 1.16 1.30
CA TYR A 101 2.22 0.90 0.03
C TYR A 101 0.70 0.78 0.19
N SER A 102 0.18 0.16 1.25
CA SER A 102 -1.27 0.08 1.45
C SER A 102 -1.88 1.47 1.59
N LEU A 103 -1.25 2.35 2.38
CA LEU A 103 -1.68 3.74 2.53
C LEU A 103 -1.57 4.53 1.22
N GLU A 104 -0.47 4.37 0.47
CA GLU A 104 -0.31 5.04 -0.82
C GLU A 104 -1.43 4.68 -1.79
N VAL A 105 -1.70 3.38 -1.93
CA VAL A 105 -2.72 2.86 -2.85
C VAL A 105 -4.12 3.31 -2.41
N ALA A 106 -4.43 3.26 -1.11
CA ALA A 106 -5.71 3.73 -0.58
C ALA A 106 -5.92 5.25 -0.78
N LEU A 107 -4.89 6.06 -0.53
CA LEU A 107 -4.93 7.52 -0.76
C LEU A 107 -5.16 7.84 -2.23
N LYS A 108 -4.48 7.15 -3.13
CA LYS A 108 -4.69 7.30 -4.58
C LYS A 108 -6.09 6.85 -5.00
N ALA A 109 -6.62 5.77 -4.43
CA ALA A 109 -7.97 5.30 -4.71
C ALA A 109 -9.02 6.35 -4.28
N MET A 110 -8.86 6.94 -3.09
CA MET A 110 -9.70 8.04 -2.63
C MET A 110 -9.68 9.25 -3.60
N MET A 111 -8.51 9.61 -4.13
CA MET A 111 -8.41 10.68 -5.14
C MET A 111 -9.14 10.34 -6.44
N VAL A 112 -9.10 9.08 -6.89
CA VAL A 112 -9.88 8.64 -8.07
C VAL A 112 -11.38 8.70 -7.78
N ILE A 113 -11.82 8.35 -6.57
CA ILE A 113 -13.24 8.47 -6.16
C ILE A 113 -13.68 9.94 -6.18
N GLU A 114 -12.89 10.84 -5.59
CA GLU A 114 -13.28 12.27 -5.48
C GLU A 114 -13.19 13.06 -6.78
N HIS A 115 -12.29 12.67 -7.69
CA HIS A 115 -11.97 13.49 -8.87
C HIS A 115 -12.19 12.78 -10.21
N GLY A 116 -12.58 11.51 -10.18
CA GLY A 116 -12.57 10.65 -11.35
C GLY A 116 -11.16 10.35 -11.87
N VAL A 117 -11.08 9.48 -12.87
CA VAL A 117 -9.80 9.04 -13.48
C VAL A 117 -9.05 10.24 -14.09
N ASP A 118 -9.74 11.10 -14.84
CA ASP A 118 -9.12 12.27 -15.49
C ASP A 118 -8.62 13.31 -14.49
N GLY A 119 -9.37 13.54 -13.41
CA GLY A 119 -8.97 14.45 -12.35
C GLY A 119 -7.75 13.92 -11.60
N TYR A 120 -7.75 12.62 -11.26
CA TYR A 120 -6.60 11.95 -10.67
C TYR A 120 -5.35 12.07 -11.57
N LEU A 121 -5.47 11.82 -12.88
CA LEU A 121 -4.34 11.93 -13.81
C LEU A 121 -3.72 13.33 -13.87
N LYS A 122 -4.51 14.39 -13.68
CA LYS A 122 -4.00 15.77 -13.60
C LYS A 122 -3.27 16.03 -12.29
N ILE A 123 -3.80 15.53 -11.17
CA ILE A 123 -3.17 15.64 -9.84
C ILE A 123 -1.87 14.83 -9.79
N GLU A 124 -1.88 13.63 -10.38
CA GLU A 124 -0.74 12.72 -10.42
C GLU A 124 0.46 13.38 -11.12
N LYS A 125 0.25 14.14 -12.21
CA LYS A 125 1.32 14.86 -12.92
C LYS A 125 2.01 15.95 -12.08
N THR A 126 1.34 16.51 -11.08
CA THR A 126 1.85 17.67 -10.31
C THR A 126 2.35 17.28 -8.92
N THR A 127 1.93 16.13 -8.39
CA THR A 127 2.29 15.67 -7.04
C THR A 127 3.34 14.56 -7.11
N ARG A 128 4.41 14.64 -6.31
CA ARG A 128 5.44 13.59 -6.26
C ARG A 128 4.82 12.30 -5.68
N HIS A 129 4.69 11.29 -6.54
CA HIS A 129 3.79 10.13 -6.42
C HIS A 129 3.82 9.27 -5.13
N HIS A 130 4.80 9.44 -4.25
CA HIS A 130 5.05 8.53 -3.12
C HIS A 130 5.09 9.21 -1.75
N ARG A 131 4.89 10.53 -1.69
CA ARG A 131 4.98 11.28 -0.43
C ARG A 131 3.69 11.14 0.37
N LEU A 132 3.61 10.13 1.22
CA LEU A 132 2.40 9.81 2.00
C LEU A 132 1.86 11.01 2.80
N HIS A 133 2.76 11.81 3.38
CA HIS A 133 2.39 13.01 4.15
C HIS A 133 1.78 14.13 3.27
N GLU A 134 2.12 14.18 1.98
CA GLU A 134 1.50 15.10 1.01
C GLU A 134 0.19 14.52 0.48
N LEU A 135 0.19 13.22 0.13
CA LEU A 135 -0.99 12.51 -0.34
C LEU A 135 -2.13 12.55 0.68
N ALA A 136 -1.82 12.47 1.97
CA ALA A 136 -2.82 12.50 3.05
C ALA A 136 -3.30 13.91 3.45
N ASN A 137 -2.92 14.98 2.75
CA ASN A 137 -3.31 16.35 3.15
C ASN A 137 -4.83 16.60 3.16
N PHE A 138 -5.61 15.84 2.38
CA PHE A 138 -7.08 15.94 2.39
C PHE A 138 -7.71 15.18 3.56
N VAL A 139 -6.96 14.32 4.25
CA VAL A 139 -7.43 13.63 5.45
C VAL A 139 -7.49 14.63 6.61
N PRO A 140 -8.67 14.85 7.22
CA PRO A 140 -8.84 15.87 8.24
C PRO A 140 -8.11 15.50 9.55
N ALA A 141 -7.75 16.53 10.31
CA ALA A 141 -7.24 16.42 11.69
C ALA A 141 -5.94 15.59 11.87
N LEU A 142 -5.08 15.51 10.86
CA LEU A 142 -3.73 14.97 11.03
C LEU A 142 -2.83 15.96 11.79
N SER A 143 -2.35 15.53 12.96
CA SER A 143 -1.42 16.29 13.80
C SER A 143 -0.02 16.38 13.17
N LYS A 144 0.85 17.20 13.77
CA LYS A 144 2.27 17.27 13.36
C LYS A 144 2.98 15.91 13.51
N LYS A 145 2.67 15.16 14.57
CA LYS A 145 3.21 13.81 14.80
C LYS A 145 2.68 12.83 13.75
N ASP A 146 1.41 12.92 13.37
CA ASP A 146 0.84 12.07 12.32
C ASP A 146 1.51 12.30 10.97
N LYS A 147 1.74 13.57 10.61
CA LYS A 147 2.48 13.92 9.39
C LYS A 147 3.93 13.44 9.46
N ALA A 148 4.55 13.45 10.64
CA ALA A 148 5.89 12.90 10.84
C ALA A 148 5.92 11.37 10.64
N VAL A 149 4.93 10.63 11.16
CA VAL A 149 4.75 9.19 10.91
C VAL A 149 4.65 8.90 9.40
N LEU A 150 3.79 9.60 8.68
CA LEU A 150 3.63 9.42 7.23
C LEU A 150 4.91 9.79 6.46
N ARG A 151 5.64 10.81 6.94
CA ARG A 151 6.93 11.19 6.37
C ARG A 151 7.99 10.11 6.60
N ALA A 152 8.07 9.53 7.80
CA ALA A 152 8.98 8.40 8.06
C ALA A 152 8.64 7.20 7.16
N LEU A 153 7.36 6.80 7.08
CA LEU A 153 6.90 5.73 6.19
C LEU A 153 7.22 5.98 4.71
N THR A 154 7.24 7.24 4.27
CA THR A 154 7.61 7.60 2.89
C THR A 154 9.01 7.08 2.54
N HIS A 155 9.96 7.06 3.49
CA HIS A 155 11.30 6.52 3.24
C HIS A 155 11.27 5.00 2.97
N PHE A 156 10.43 4.25 3.70
CA PHE A 156 10.27 2.79 3.52
C PHE A 156 9.65 2.43 2.18
N VAL A 157 8.65 3.20 1.73
CA VAL A 157 8.05 3.10 0.40
C VAL A 157 9.08 3.36 -0.71
N TYR A 158 9.95 4.36 -0.50
CA TYR A 158 10.87 4.84 -1.53
C TYR A 158 12.13 3.99 -1.66
N TRP A 159 12.72 3.52 -0.56
CA TRP A 159 13.97 2.76 -0.63
C TRP A 159 14.14 1.83 0.57
N ALA A 160 13.86 2.27 1.81
CA ALA A 160 14.36 1.60 3.02
C ALA A 160 13.76 0.22 3.28
N GLY A 161 12.60 -0.10 2.69
CA GLY A 161 12.05 -1.46 2.72
C GLY A 161 12.52 -2.38 1.59
N ARG A 162 13.20 -1.83 0.57
CA ARG A 162 13.67 -2.56 -0.62
C ARG A 162 15.18 -2.78 -0.60
N TYR A 163 15.92 -1.74 -0.22
CA TYR A 163 17.37 -1.71 -0.20
C TYR A 163 17.85 -1.04 1.09
N PRO A 164 19.00 -1.48 1.64
CA PRO A 164 19.63 -0.80 2.77
C PRO A 164 20.30 0.52 2.37
N ASP A 165 20.24 0.91 1.10
CA ASP A 165 20.88 2.10 0.52
C ASP A 165 19.82 3.05 -0.08
N PRO A 166 19.78 4.33 0.32
CA PRO A 166 18.93 5.35 -0.29
C PRO A 166 19.35 5.76 -1.71
N GLY A 167 20.50 5.30 -2.18
CA GLY A 167 21.10 5.62 -3.46
C GLY A 167 22.14 6.72 -3.36
N SER A 168 22.93 6.86 -4.43
CA SER A 168 24.11 7.74 -4.47
C SER A 168 23.80 9.20 -4.10
N GLY A 169 24.58 9.76 -3.17
CA GLY A 169 24.46 11.15 -2.71
C GLY A 169 23.26 11.42 -1.79
N ARG A 170 22.60 10.36 -1.30
CA ARG A 170 21.44 10.43 -0.39
C ARG A 170 21.69 9.74 0.94
N GLU A 171 22.94 9.50 1.30
CA GLU A 171 23.34 8.76 2.51
C GLU A 171 22.70 9.36 3.78
N GLY A 172 22.54 10.69 3.83
CA GLY A 172 21.86 11.39 4.93
C GLY A 172 20.37 11.05 5.10
N ASP A 173 19.70 10.49 4.09
CA ASP A 173 18.31 10.04 4.22
C ASP A 173 18.15 8.85 5.16
N ALA A 174 19.21 8.07 5.39
CA ALA A 174 19.19 7.01 6.39
C ALA A 174 19.10 7.59 7.81
N SER A 175 19.91 8.62 8.13
CA SER A 175 19.87 9.32 9.42
C SER A 175 18.54 10.03 9.65
N ASN A 176 17.95 10.60 8.60
CA ASN A 176 16.69 11.32 8.68
C ASN A 176 15.52 10.44 9.20
N ILE A 177 15.52 9.12 8.92
CA ILE A 177 14.51 8.21 9.50
C ILE A 177 14.59 8.22 11.03
N PHE A 178 15.81 8.08 11.57
CA PHE A 178 16.05 8.10 13.02
C PHE A 178 15.72 9.46 13.62
N GLU A 179 16.17 10.55 13.00
CA GLU A 179 15.89 11.91 13.47
C GLU A 179 14.39 12.21 13.55
N ILE A 180 13.60 11.79 12.56
CA ILE A 180 12.14 11.94 12.58
C ILE A 180 11.54 11.10 13.71
N ALA A 181 11.93 9.82 13.82
CA ALA A 181 11.39 8.91 14.81
C ALA A 181 11.68 9.38 16.24
N GLU A 182 12.91 9.80 16.52
CA GLU A 182 13.35 10.28 17.83
C GLU A 182 12.71 11.62 18.18
N LYS A 183 12.76 12.60 17.27
CA LYS A 183 12.22 13.94 17.52
C LYS A 183 10.73 13.94 17.91
N TYR A 184 9.98 13.00 17.35
CA TYR A 184 8.53 12.89 17.58
C TYR A 184 8.16 11.72 18.50
N GLU A 185 9.14 10.96 19.00
CA GLU A 185 8.96 9.76 19.84
C GLU A 185 7.92 8.81 19.21
N ILE A 186 8.13 8.45 17.94
CA ILE A 186 7.17 7.65 17.17
C ILE A 186 7.21 6.21 17.67
N THR A 187 6.05 5.71 18.09
CA THR A 187 5.84 4.32 18.51
C THR A 187 5.06 3.52 17.45
N ALA A 188 5.05 2.19 17.59
CA ALA A 188 4.16 1.33 16.79
C ALA A 188 2.68 1.71 16.97
N HIS A 189 2.27 2.13 18.17
CA HIS A 189 0.91 2.60 18.41
C HIS A 189 0.57 3.84 17.58
N ASP A 190 1.49 4.82 17.52
CA ASP A 190 1.31 6.02 16.69
C ASP A 190 1.20 5.65 15.20
N LEU A 191 2.10 4.79 14.73
CA LEU A 191 2.12 4.29 13.36
C LEU A 191 0.76 3.68 12.96
N PHE A 192 0.30 2.69 13.71
CA PHE A 192 -0.92 1.96 13.37
C PHE A 192 -2.18 2.79 13.61
N SER A 193 -2.16 3.73 14.57
CA SER A 193 -3.26 4.69 14.77
C SER A 193 -3.40 5.63 13.58
N VAL A 194 -2.30 6.15 13.05
CA VAL A 194 -2.30 6.98 11.83
C VAL A 194 -2.79 6.19 10.64
N ALA A 195 -2.26 4.99 10.42
CA ALA A 195 -2.67 4.12 9.32
C ALA A 195 -4.17 3.81 9.37
N ALA A 196 -4.69 3.43 10.53
CA ALA A 196 -6.11 3.14 10.73
C ALA A 196 -6.99 4.36 10.45
N ARG A 197 -6.59 5.56 10.88
CA ARG A 197 -7.36 6.79 10.59
C ARG A 197 -7.38 7.14 9.12
N VAL A 198 -6.26 6.97 8.41
CA VAL A 198 -6.19 7.19 6.95
C VAL A 198 -7.08 6.19 6.21
N MET A 199 -6.98 4.90 6.54
CA MET A 199 -7.81 3.86 5.92
C MET A 199 -9.30 4.07 6.21
N LYS A 200 -9.66 4.42 7.45
CA LYS A 200 -11.06 4.73 7.82
C LYS A 200 -11.61 5.94 7.05
N HIS A 201 -10.76 6.86 6.62
CA HIS A 201 -11.22 8.00 5.83
C HIS A 201 -11.81 7.59 4.46
N THR A 202 -11.43 6.42 3.94
CA THR A 202 -12.02 5.88 2.71
C THR A 202 -13.54 5.73 2.81
N GLU A 203 -14.07 5.31 3.97
CA GLU A 203 -15.53 5.20 4.18
C GLU A 203 -16.22 6.56 3.92
N LYS A 204 -15.66 7.64 4.47
CA LYS A 204 -16.21 9.00 4.30
C LYS A 204 -16.13 9.47 2.84
N VAL A 205 -15.05 9.13 2.15
CA VAL A 205 -14.88 9.48 0.73
C VAL A 205 -15.91 8.74 -0.13
N VAL A 206 -16.16 7.45 0.16
CA VAL A 206 -17.18 6.66 -0.53
C VAL A 206 -18.57 7.21 -0.23
N GLU A 207 -18.92 7.46 1.03
CA GLU A 207 -20.23 8.00 1.44
C GLU A 207 -20.56 9.34 0.77
N LYS A 208 -19.56 10.22 0.62
CA LYS A 208 -19.73 11.53 -0.04
C LYS A 208 -20.00 11.43 -1.54
N ASN A 209 -19.60 10.33 -2.19
CA ASN A 209 -19.65 10.16 -3.65
C ASN A 209 -20.55 8.99 -4.09
N SER A 210 -21.34 8.42 -3.18
CA SER A 210 -22.37 7.40 -3.46
C SER A 210 -23.75 8.04 -3.52
#